data_AF-A0A0F9AF94-F1
#
_entry.id   AF-A0A0F9AF94-F1
#
_cell.length_a   1.000
_cell.length_b   1.000
_cell.length_c   1.000
_cell.angle_alpha   90.00
_cell.angle_beta   90.00
_cell.angle_gamma   90.00
#
_symmetry.space_group_name_H-M   'P 1'
#
loop_
_entity.id
_entity.type
_entity.pdbx_description
1 polymer ?
#
loop_
_entity_poly.entity_id
_entity_poly.type
_entity_poly.pdbx_seq_one_letter_code
_entity_poly.pdbx_strand_id
1 'polypeptide(L)'
;IMEHLPQKFEYHILKNAVDTLLKDTSISMDKRTALEEMTWLVDSYYDVEFSIDSDISERVLLPISESESRGIEDARFVNFTEDDGTKKIYAVYTAYNGHTIIPKLLSTEDFYTFRIMPMHGNGAQNKNITLFPRKIKGKYAMLSRIDGYNNYLMYSDRKTLWQNPQKIQEPEYPWEFTQIGNCGPPIYTEDGWLIITHGVGPMRRYSLGAALFDLEDPSKLIGRLKQPLLSPLEEEREGYVPNVVYSCGALVHHNNLILPYAVSDYASSYAVVDLGELLYTLKNDQ
;
A
#
# COMPACT_ATOMS: atom_id res chain seq x y z
N ILE A 1 4.38 15.76 -31.88
CA ILE A 1 3.62 15.92 -30.61
C ILE A 1 4.50 16.61 -29.59
N MET A 2 5.61 15.99 -29.18
CA MET A 2 6.50 16.55 -28.16
C MET A 2 7.03 17.95 -28.50
N GLU A 3 7.29 18.26 -29.78
CA GLU A 3 7.74 19.59 -30.22
C GLU A 3 6.73 20.72 -29.99
N HIS A 4 5.44 20.41 -29.81
CA HIS A 4 4.38 21.39 -29.55
C HIS A 4 3.96 21.44 -28.09
N LEU A 5 4.56 20.61 -27.24
CA LEU A 5 4.29 20.62 -25.80
C LEU A 5 5.39 21.42 -25.08
N PRO A 6 5.02 22.28 -24.13
CA PRO A 6 6.01 22.95 -23.28
C PRO A 6 6.81 21.94 -22.46
N GLN A 7 7.95 22.36 -21.88
CA GLN A 7 8.81 21.46 -21.07
C GLN A 7 8.07 20.86 -19.86
N LYS A 8 7.10 21.59 -19.30
CA LYS A 8 6.11 21.10 -18.34
C LYS A 8 4.72 21.30 -18.95
N PHE A 9 3.89 20.26 -18.97
CA PHE A 9 2.52 20.32 -19.47
C PHE A 9 1.60 19.53 -18.54
N GLU A 10 0.33 19.90 -18.53
CA GLU A 10 -0.69 19.16 -17.81
C GLU A 10 -1.14 17.92 -18.58
N TYR A 11 -1.55 16.89 -17.84
CA TYR A 11 -2.03 15.61 -18.37
C TYR A 11 -3.07 15.78 -19.49
N HIS A 12 -4.06 16.64 -19.28
CA HIS A 12 -5.15 16.84 -20.23
C HIS A 12 -4.70 17.45 -21.57
N ILE A 13 -3.62 18.24 -21.58
CA ILE A 13 -3.06 18.84 -22.79
C ILE A 13 -2.45 17.75 -23.68
N LEU A 14 -1.64 16.87 -23.09
CA LEU A 14 -1.05 15.74 -23.82
C LEU A 14 -2.14 14.76 -24.30
N LYS A 15 -3.10 14.42 -23.43
CA LYS A 15 -4.21 13.52 -23.78
C LYS A 15 -5.01 14.05 -24.98
N ASN A 16 -5.42 15.31 -24.95
CA ASN A 16 -6.16 15.94 -26.05
C ASN A 16 -5.35 15.96 -27.37
N ALA A 17 -4.04 16.22 -27.28
CA ALA A 17 -3.16 16.19 -28.45
C ALA A 17 -3.06 14.78 -29.05
N VAL A 18 -2.94 13.74 -28.22
CA VAL A 18 -2.91 12.35 -28.67
C VAL A 18 -4.26 11.92 -29.26
N ASP A 19 -5.36 12.21 -28.57
CA ASP A 19 -6.72 11.88 -29.02
C ASP A 19 -7.07 12.53 -30.37
N THR A 20 -6.61 13.76 -30.60
CA THR A 20 -6.80 14.46 -31.88
C THR A 20 -6.11 13.71 -33.03
N LEU A 21 -4.91 13.17 -32.79
CA LEU A 21 -4.17 12.42 -33.80
C LEU A 21 -4.71 11.00 -33.98
N LEU A 22 -5.19 10.35 -32.91
CA LEU A 22 -5.83 9.04 -33.00
C LEU A 22 -7.15 9.05 -33.79
N LYS A 23 -7.82 10.21 -33.86
CA LYS A 23 -9.03 10.42 -34.70
C LYS A 23 -8.71 10.57 -36.18
N ASP A 24 -7.48 10.91 -36.56
CA ASP A 24 -7.06 10.96 -37.95
C ASP A 24 -6.93 9.52 -38.49
N THR A 25 -7.77 9.16 -39.46
CA THR A 25 -7.77 7.83 -40.08
C THR A 25 -6.64 7.63 -41.09
N SER A 26 -5.89 8.68 -41.42
CA SER A 26 -4.77 8.63 -42.38
C SER A 26 -3.44 8.18 -41.76
N ILE A 27 -3.36 8.06 -40.42
CA ILE A 27 -2.14 7.62 -39.75
C ILE A 27 -1.87 6.12 -39.97
N SER A 28 -0.61 5.76 -40.17
CA SER A 28 -0.18 4.36 -40.24
C SER A 28 -0.48 3.60 -38.95
N MET A 29 -0.67 2.28 -39.04
CA MET A 29 -0.91 1.41 -37.88
C MET A 29 0.20 1.52 -36.82
N ASP A 30 1.47 1.50 -37.23
CA ASP A 30 2.62 1.62 -36.31
C ASP A 30 2.58 2.93 -35.50
N LYS A 31 2.21 4.03 -36.17
CA LYS A 31 2.04 5.35 -35.53
C LYS A 31 0.87 5.34 -34.57
N ARG A 32 -0.24 4.66 -34.89
CA ARG A 32 -1.39 4.50 -33.99
C ARG A 32 -0.98 3.72 -32.74
N THR A 33 -0.32 2.58 -32.89
CA THR A 33 0.17 1.77 -31.77
C THR A 33 1.12 2.57 -30.87
N ALA A 34 2.08 3.31 -31.46
CA ALA A 34 2.98 4.16 -30.69
C ALA A 34 2.26 5.26 -29.88
N LEU A 35 1.18 5.83 -30.43
CA LEU A 35 0.37 6.82 -29.72
C LEU A 35 -0.43 6.19 -28.57
N GLU A 36 -0.99 5.00 -28.78
CA GLU A 36 -1.70 4.24 -27.73
C GLU A 36 -0.75 3.83 -26.60
N GLU A 37 0.46 3.36 -26.91
CA GLU A 37 1.50 3.04 -25.93
C GLU A 37 1.95 4.28 -25.15
N MET A 38 2.08 5.43 -25.82
CA MET A 38 2.42 6.70 -25.18
C MET A 38 1.34 7.14 -24.19
N THR A 39 0.05 7.06 -24.56
CA THR A 39 -1.06 7.34 -23.65
C THR A 39 -1.01 6.44 -22.42
N TRP A 40 -0.78 5.14 -22.63
CA TRP A 40 -0.71 4.18 -21.53
C TRP A 40 0.44 4.47 -20.55
N LEU A 41 1.61 4.86 -21.06
CA LEU A 41 2.76 5.25 -20.23
C LEU A 41 2.47 6.49 -19.38
N VAL A 42 1.84 7.50 -19.99
CA VAL A 42 1.47 8.76 -19.32
C VAL A 42 0.40 8.54 -18.26
N ASP A 43 -0.59 7.70 -18.54
CA ASP A 43 -1.64 7.32 -17.58
C ASP A 43 -1.06 6.56 -16.37
N SER A 44 0.08 5.90 -16.57
CA SER A 44 0.70 5.06 -15.55
C SER A 44 1.70 5.82 -14.67
N TYR A 45 2.30 6.89 -15.18
CA TYR A 45 3.38 7.64 -14.53
C TYR A 45 3.14 9.15 -14.62
N TYR A 46 2.92 9.80 -13.47
CA TYR A 46 2.67 11.24 -13.42
C TYR A 46 3.07 11.83 -12.07
N ASP A 47 3.32 13.14 -12.07
CA ASP A 47 3.58 13.92 -10.85
C ASP A 47 2.34 14.75 -10.51
N VAL A 48 2.01 14.85 -9.22
CA VAL A 48 0.99 15.75 -8.66
C VAL A 48 1.72 16.79 -7.82
N GLU A 49 1.55 18.06 -8.16
CA GLU A 49 2.12 19.20 -7.43
C GLU A 49 0.98 19.96 -6.72
N PHE A 50 1.05 20.08 -5.40
CA PHE A 50 0.17 20.94 -4.61
C PHE A 50 0.76 22.36 -4.47
N SER A 51 -0.11 23.36 -4.30
CA SER A 51 0.33 24.72 -4.01
C SER A 51 1.15 24.76 -2.71
N ILE A 52 2.20 25.59 -2.67
CA ILE A 52 2.97 25.85 -1.45
C ILE A 52 2.12 26.50 -0.35
N ASP A 53 1.05 27.19 -0.75
CA ASP A 53 0.15 27.90 0.15
C ASP A 53 -0.93 27.01 0.77
N SER A 54 -1.07 25.75 0.35
CA SER A 54 -2.07 24.84 0.93
C SER A 54 -1.53 24.08 2.14
N ASP A 55 -2.35 23.96 3.19
CA ASP A 55 -2.01 23.15 4.36
C ASP A 55 -2.02 21.66 4.02
N ILE A 56 -1.18 20.87 4.70
CA ILE A 56 -1.11 19.42 4.49
C ILE A 56 -2.46 18.72 4.69
N SER A 57 -3.29 19.23 5.61
CA SER A 57 -4.64 18.71 5.89
C SER A 57 -5.64 18.94 4.76
N GLU A 58 -5.34 19.85 3.83
CA GLU A 58 -6.21 20.17 2.69
C GLU A 58 -5.79 19.42 1.42
N ARG A 59 -4.67 18.68 1.46
CA ARG A 59 -4.14 17.97 0.30
C ARG A 59 -4.86 16.65 0.10
N VAL A 60 -5.63 16.58 -0.97
CA VAL A 60 -6.35 15.37 -1.38
C VAL A 60 -5.82 14.90 -2.72
N LEU A 61 -5.31 13.67 -2.77
CA LEU A 61 -4.94 13.00 -4.02
C LEU A 61 -6.21 12.44 -4.66
N LEU A 62 -6.54 12.94 -5.86
CA LEU A 62 -7.70 12.52 -6.63
C LEU A 62 -7.29 11.60 -7.79
N PRO A 63 -8.15 10.68 -8.23
CA PRO A 63 -7.94 9.92 -9.46
C PRO A 63 -7.64 10.80 -10.68
N ILE A 64 -6.53 10.53 -11.37
CA ILE A 64 -6.14 11.24 -12.60
C ILE A 64 -6.17 10.30 -13.80
N SER A 65 -5.76 9.05 -13.61
CA SER A 65 -5.66 8.05 -14.68
C SER A 65 -6.87 7.14 -14.79
N GLU A 66 -7.07 6.50 -15.96
CA GLU A 66 -8.16 5.53 -16.17
C GLU A 66 -8.12 4.38 -15.15
N SER A 67 -6.92 3.92 -14.80
CA SER A 67 -6.71 2.87 -13.81
C SER A 67 -7.23 3.20 -12.40
N GLU A 68 -7.46 4.48 -12.11
CA GLU A 68 -7.94 4.99 -10.82
C GLU A 68 -9.38 5.50 -10.89
N SER A 69 -10.03 5.40 -12.05
CA SER A 69 -11.31 6.06 -12.35
C SER A 69 -12.47 5.74 -11.38
N ARG A 70 -12.35 4.70 -10.57
CA ARG A 70 -13.30 4.34 -9.50
C ARG A 70 -12.72 4.44 -8.09
N GLY A 71 -11.44 4.74 -7.93
CA GLY A 71 -10.85 4.98 -6.63
C GLY A 71 -9.33 4.86 -6.59
N ILE A 72 -8.78 5.60 -5.62
CA ILE A 72 -7.44 5.42 -5.04
C ILE A 72 -7.71 4.97 -3.61
N GLU A 73 -7.36 3.72 -3.27
CA GLU A 73 -7.77 3.11 -2.00
C GLU A 73 -6.55 2.69 -1.16
N ASP A 74 -6.69 2.80 0.16
CA ASP A 74 -5.82 2.21 1.18
C ASP A 74 -4.32 2.46 1.00
N ALA A 75 -3.91 3.72 0.89
CA ALA A 75 -2.49 4.07 0.79
C ALA A 75 -1.71 3.69 2.06
N ARG A 76 -0.60 2.97 1.89
CA ARG A 76 0.28 2.50 2.98
C ARG A 76 1.60 3.23 2.96
N PHE A 77 1.67 4.35 3.67
CA PHE A 77 2.85 5.22 3.74
C PHE A 77 3.96 4.64 4.62
N VAL A 78 5.19 4.66 4.12
CA VAL A 78 6.41 4.30 4.86
C VAL A 78 7.47 5.39 4.70
N ASN A 79 8.12 5.76 5.81
CA ASN A 79 9.32 6.57 5.79
C ASN A 79 10.52 5.64 5.54
N PHE A 80 11.02 5.63 4.31
CA PHE A 80 12.07 4.74 3.87
C PHE A 80 13.44 5.38 4.02
N THR A 81 14.38 4.64 4.61
CA THR A 81 15.79 5.06 4.73
C THR A 81 16.62 4.30 3.70
N GLU A 82 17.23 5.03 2.77
CA GLU A 82 18.18 4.49 1.79
C GLU A 82 19.54 4.17 2.46
N ASP A 83 20.40 3.44 1.76
CA ASP A 83 21.69 2.98 2.29
C ASP A 83 22.66 4.14 2.62
N ASP A 84 22.48 5.29 1.97
CA ASP A 84 23.24 6.53 2.22
C ASP A 84 22.67 7.38 3.37
N GLY A 85 21.61 6.90 4.03
CA GLY A 85 20.92 7.59 5.13
C GLY A 85 19.90 8.63 4.68
N THR A 86 19.74 8.87 3.38
CA THR A 86 18.68 9.73 2.87
C THR A 86 17.31 9.11 3.16
N LYS A 87 16.32 9.97 3.43
CA LYS A 87 14.96 9.56 3.73
C LYS A 87 14.03 9.96 2.60
N LYS A 88 13.15 9.04 2.23
CA LYS A 88 12.12 9.24 1.22
C LYS A 88 10.84 8.58 1.67
N ILE A 89 9.71 9.21 1.39
CA ILE A 89 8.41 8.65 1.74
C ILE A 89 7.88 7.92 0.53
N TYR A 90 7.54 6.64 0.72
CA TYR A 90 6.86 5.84 -0.27
C TYR A 90 5.47 5.47 0.24
N ALA A 91 4.53 5.25 -0.66
CA ALA A 91 3.27 4.60 -0.33
C ALA A 91 2.87 3.65 -1.44
N VAL A 92 2.32 2.49 -1.09
CA VAL A 92 1.65 1.65 -2.07
C VAL A 92 0.15 1.78 -1.83
N TYR A 93 -0.61 1.99 -2.91
CA TYR A 93 -2.07 2.11 -2.87
C TYR A 93 -2.70 1.27 -3.97
N THR A 94 -4.00 1.08 -3.85
CA THR A 94 -4.82 0.33 -4.81
C THR A 94 -5.48 1.30 -5.78
N ALA A 95 -5.12 1.24 -7.06
CA ALA A 95 -5.85 1.90 -8.13
C ALA A 95 -6.97 0.98 -8.63
N TYR A 96 -8.21 1.48 -8.63
CA TYR A 96 -9.38 0.73 -9.06
C TYR A 96 -10.14 1.46 -10.17
N ASN A 97 -10.49 0.75 -11.24
CA ASN A 97 -11.26 1.29 -12.36
C ASN A 97 -12.69 0.72 -12.47
N GLY A 98 -13.13 -0.08 -11.50
CA GLY A 98 -14.43 -0.74 -11.52
C GLY A 98 -14.39 -2.22 -11.91
N HIS A 99 -13.31 -2.66 -12.57
CA HIS A 99 -13.13 -4.05 -12.97
C HIS A 99 -11.75 -4.62 -12.58
N THR A 100 -10.71 -3.81 -12.70
CA THR A 100 -9.32 -4.20 -12.44
C THR A 100 -8.78 -3.47 -11.23
N ILE A 101 -7.98 -4.17 -10.44
CA ILE A 101 -7.23 -3.63 -9.31
C ILE A 101 -5.74 -3.65 -9.67
N ILE A 102 -5.09 -2.49 -9.59
CA ILE A 102 -3.68 -2.33 -9.92
C ILE A 102 -2.97 -1.66 -8.72
N PRO A 103 -1.97 -2.29 -8.11
CA PRO A 103 -1.15 -1.62 -7.12
C PRO A 103 -0.24 -0.59 -7.80
N LYS A 104 -0.17 0.61 -7.21
CA LYS A 104 0.71 1.68 -7.66
C LYS A 104 1.60 2.17 -6.54
N LEU A 105 2.80 2.60 -6.90
CA LEU A 105 3.78 3.18 -5.99
C LEU A 105 3.70 4.70 -6.10
N LEU A 106 3.50 5.34 -4.97
CA LEU A 106 3.63 6.77 -4.77
C LEU A 106 4.93 7.07 -4.03
N SER A 107 5.58 8.19 -4.36
CA SER A 107 6.72 8.69 -3.60
C SER A 107 6.69 10.20 -3.42
N THR A 108 7.18 10.68 -2.29
CA THR A 108 7.32 12.11 -1.99
C THR A 108 8.49 12.34 -1.03
N GLU A 109 9.04 13.54 -1.03
CA GLU A 109 10.08 13.98 -0.09
C GLU A 109 9.58 15.11 0.82
N ASP A 110 8.47 15.75 0.46
CA ASP A 110 8.01 17.02 1.04
C ASP A 110 6.49 17.13 1.21
N PHE A 111 5.72 16.14 0.76
CA PHE A 111 4.26 16.15 0.64
C PHE A 111 3.68 17.28 -0.23
N TYR A 112 4.49 18.00 -1.00
CA TYR A 112 4.04 18.97 -2.01
C TYR A 112 4.05 18.34 -3.40
N THR A 113 5.09 17.57 -3.69
CA THR A 113 5.20 16.82 -4.95
C THR A 113 5.08 15.33 -4.68
N PHE A 114 4.09 14.71 -5.33
CA PHE A 114 3.88 13.28 -5.31
C PHE A 114 4.15 12.71 -6.68
N ARG A 115 5.01 11.71 -6.75
CA ARG A 115 5.29 10.97 -7.98
C ARG A 115 4.60 9.63 -7.94
N ILE A 116 3.73 9.37 -8.90
CA ILE A 116 2.99 8.13 -9.08
C ILE A 116 3.69 7.28 -10.14
N MET A 117 3.88 6.01 -9.84
CA MET A 117 4.58 5.03 -10.67
C MET A 117 3.80 3.72 -10.72
N PRO A 118 3.75 3.05 -11.88
CA PRO A 118 3.19 1.72 -11.96
C PRO A 118 4.09 0.71 -11.26
N MET A 119 3.50 -0.36 -10.75
CA MET A 119 4.23 -1.53 -10.27
C MET A 119 4.03 -2.68 -11.26
N HIS A 120 5.07 -3.49 -11.42
CA HIS A 120 5.11 -4.56 -12.40
C HIS A 120 5.57 -5.89 -11.79
N GLY A 121 5.28 -6.97 -12.51
CA GLY A 121 5.69 -8.33 -12.17
C GLY A 121 4.57 -9.15 -11.52
N ASN A 122 4.77 -10.46 -11.45
CA ASN A 122 3.76 -11.38 -10.93
C ASN A 122 3.50 -11.24 -9.42
N GLY A 123 4.36 -10.51 -8.72
CA GLY A 123 4.19 -10.16 -7.31
C GLY A 123 3.41 -8.87 -7.05
N ALA A 124 3.32 -7.98 -8.05
CA ALA A 124 2.61 -6.70 -7.94
C ALA A 124 1.12 -6.89 -8.34
N GLN A 125 0.41 -7.69 -7.57
CA GLN A 125 -1.01 -8.00 -7.80
C GLN A 125 -1.82 -7.81 -6.54
N ASN A 126 -3.13 -7.59 -6.71
CA ASN A 126 -4.09 -7.51 -5.62
C ASN A 126 -3.83 -6.31 -4.68
N LYS A 127 -4.37 -6.36 -3.46
CA LYS A 127 -4.31 -5.30 -2.45
C LYS A 127 -3.31 -5.63 -1.33
N ASN A 128 -3.22 -4.72 -0.36
CA ASN A 128 -2.46 -4.90 0.90
C ASN A 128 -0.95 -5.05 0.69
N ILE A 129 -0.40 -4.32 -0.26
CA ILE A 129 1.03 -4.33 -0.54
C ILE A 129 1.71 -3.21 0.25
N THR A 130 2.88 -3.47 0.80
CA THR A 130 3.65 -2.45 1.52
C THR A 130 5.15 -2.71 1.52
N LEU A 131 5.92 -1.62 1.55
CA LEU A 131 7.37 -1.65 1.61
C LEU A 131 7.87 -1.76 3.05
N PHE A 132 8.97 -2.47 3.25
CA PHE A 132 9.76 -2.33 4.48
C PHE A 132 10.40 -0.93 4.52
N PRO A 133 10.70 -0.39 5.72
CA PRO A 133 11.21 0.98 5.88
C PRO A 133 12.71 1.14 5.52
N ARG A 134 13.37 0.07 5.07
CA ARG A 134 14.75 0.07 4.59
C ARG A 134 15.01 -1.17 3.74
N LYS A 135 16.14 -1.19 3.04
CA LYS A 135 16.61 -2.40 2.37
C LYS A 135 17.01 -3.47 3.39
N ILE A 136 16.82 -4.73 3.00
CA ILE A 136 17.20 -5.91 3.77
C ILE A 136 18.20 -6.67 2.91
N LYS A 137 19.41 -6.85 3.43
CA LYS A 137 20.55 -7.47 2.71
C LYS A 137 20.77 -6.84 1.32
N GLY A 138 20.69 -5.51 1.26
CA GLY A 138 20.94 -4.72 0.04
C GLY A 138 19.77 -4.67 -0.97
N LYS A 139 18.62 -5.29 -0.66
CA LYS A 139 17.44 -5.31 -1.55
C LYS A 139 16.24 -4.60 -0.92
N TYR A 140 15.40 -3.98 -1.74
CA TYR A 140 14.07 -3.57 -1.28
C TYR A 140 13.29 -4.84 -0.89
N ALA A 141 12.55 -4.77 0.21
CA ALA A 141 11.68 -5.84 0.68
C ALA A 141 10.23 -5.34 0.72
N MET A 142 9.29 -6.23 0.43
CA MET A 142 7.87 -5.91 0.32
C MET A 142 7.00 -7.04 0.87
N LEU A 143 5.99 -6.68 1.67
CA LEU A 143 4.89 -7.56 1.99
C LEU A 143 3.75 -7.38 0.98
N SER A 144 3.05 -8.48 0.71
CA SER A 144 1.92 -8.49 -0.23
C SER A 144 0.92 -9.59 0.11
N ARG A 145 -0.29 -9.45 -0.44
CA ARG A 145 -1.36 -10.46 -0.36
C ARG A 145 -1.84 -10.84 -1.76
N ILE A 146 -0.93 -11.45 -2.52
CA ILE A 146 -1.13 -11.68 -3.97
C ILE A 146 -2.31 -12.59 -4.30
N ASP A 147 -2.58 -13.60 -3.46
CA ASP A 147 -3.62 -14.60 -3.69
C ASP A 147 -4.98 -14.23 -3.09
N GLY A 148 -5.03 -13.14 -2.30
CA GLY A 148 -6.24 -12.73 -1.57
C GLY A 148 -6.38 -13.34 -0.18
N TYR A 149 -5.53 -14.30 0.22
CA TYR A 149 -5.72 -15.09 1.45
C TYR A 149 -4.53 -15.02 2.41
N ASN A 150 -3.31 -15.05 1.88
CA ASN A 150 -2.07 -15.22 2.65
C ASN A 150 -1.15 -14.00 2.53
N ASN A 151 -0.19 -13.89 3.45
CA ASN A 151 0.87 -12.91 3.39
C ASN A 151 2.12 -13.49 2.71
N TYR A 152 2.72 -12.68 1.85
CA TYR A 152 3.90 -13.01 1.06
C TYR A 152 4.98 -11.96 1.22
N LEU A 153 6.24 -12.40 1.14
CA LEU A 153 7.43 -11.59 1.12
C LEU A 153 8.09 -11.64 -0.26
N MET A 154 8.59 -10.50 -0.71
CA MET A 154 9.36 -10.37 -1.94
C MET A 154 10.56 -9.47 -1.74
N TYR A 155 11.59 -9.71 -2.55
CA TYR A 155 12.78 -8.89 -2.61
C TYR A 155 12.99 -8.39 -4.04
N SER A 156 13.48 -7.17 -4.18
CA SER A 156 13.81 -6.60 -5.49
C SER A 156 14.94 -5.59 -5.42
N ASP A 157 15.69 -5.49 -6.52
CA ASP A 157 16.67 -4.43 -6.74
C ASP A 157 15.99 -3.15 -7.27
N ARG A 158 14.71 -3.21 -7.65
CA ARG A 158 13.91 -2.11 -8.20
C ARG A 158 12.57 -1.98 -7.49
N LYS A 159 12.27 -0.78 -6.97
CA LYS A 159 11.00 -0.47 -6.29
C LYS A 159 9.72 -0.66 -7.10
N THR A 160 9.81 -0.72 -8.44
CA THR A 160 8.65 -0.88 -9.34
C THR A 160 8.54 -2.27 -9.99
N LEU A 161 9.45 -3.21 -9.69
CA LEU A 161 9.43 -4.56 -10.27
C LEU A 161 9.47 -5.61 -9.16
N TRP A 162 8.41 -6.40 -9.01
CA TRP A 162 8.25 -7.37 -7.94
C TRP A 162 7.92 -8.76 -8.49
N GLN A 163 8.78 -9.72 -8.17
CA GLN A 163 8.70 -11.10 -8.64
C GLN A 163 8.94 -12.08 -7.50
N ASN A 164 8.59 -13.34 -7.73
CA ASN A 164 8.89 -14.47 -6.84
C ASN A 164 8.32 -14.29 -5.42
N PRO A 165 7.00 -14.06 -5.26
CA PRO A 165 6.36 -13.97 -3.95
C PRO A 165 6.54 -15.28 -3.16
N GLN A 166 7.09 -15.17 -1.95
CA GLN A 166 7.27 -16.28 -1.03
C GLN A 166 6.22 -16.19 0.07
N LYS A 167 5.38 -17.21 0.23
CA LYS A 167 4.37 -17.25 1.30
C LYS A 167 5.09 -17.32 2.66
N ILE A 168 4.75 -16.41 3.58
CA ILE A 168 5.38 -16.31 4.90
C ILE A 168 4.40 -16.49 6.06
N GLN A 169 3.10 -16.32 5.82
CA GLN A 169 2.07 -16.48 6.83
C GLN A 169 0.72 -16.81 6.18
N GLU A 170 0.04 -17.80 6.75
CA GLU A 170 -1.30 -18.24 6.36
C GLU A 170 -2.24 -18.25 7.58
N PRO A 171 -3.57 -18.23 7.37
CA PRO A 171 -4.54 -18.38 8.44
C PRO A 171 -4.29 -19.63 9.28
N GLU A 172 -4.28 -19.46 10.60
CA GLU A 172 -4.14 -20.58 11.55
C GLU A 172 -5.11 -20.48 12.74
N TYR A 173 -5.58 -19.29 13.12
CA TYR A 173 -6.54 -19.11 14.22
C TYR A 173 -7.97 -18.83 13.74
N PRO A 174 -9.01 -19.16 14.55
CA PRO A 174 -10.41 -18.98 14.14
C PRO A 174 -10.78 -17.55 13.70
N TRP A 175 -10.18 -16.53 14.31
CA TRP A 175 -10.48 -15.12 13.99
C TRP A 175 -9.89 -14.64 12.66
N GLU A 176 -8.99 -15.40 12.06
CA GLU A 176 -8.34 -15.12 10.78
C GLU A 176 -8.55 -16.23 9.75
N PHE A 177 -9.36 -17.23 10.08
CA PHE A 177 -9.51 -18.51 9.36
C PHE A 177 -9.82 -18.36 7.86
N THR A 178 -10.51 -17.30 7.46
CA THR A 178 -10.87 -17.07 6.06
C THR A 178 -9.71 -16.49 5.27
N GLN A 179 -9.02 -15.48 5.83
CA GLN A 179 -7.92 -14.78 5.19
C GLN A 179 -7.17 -13.89 6.19
N ILE A 180 -5.87 -13.68 5.94
CA ILE A 180 -4.98 -12.78 6.69
C ILE A 180 -4.23 -11.84 5.75
N GLY A 181 -3.99 -10.60 6.16
CA GLY A 181 -3.29 -9.60 5.36
C GLY A 181 -2.51 -8.61 6.21
N ASN A 182 -1.39 -8.10 5.73
CA ASN A 182 -0.70 -7.00 6.39
C ASN A 182 -1.51 -5.70 6.25
N CYS A 183 -1.55 -4.92 7.34
CA CYS A 183 -2.26 -3.64 7.39
C CYS A 183 -1.39 -2.53 6.81
N GLY A 184 -0.15 -2.41 7.25
CA GLY A 184 0.77 -1.37 6.80
C GLY A 184 2.22 -1.82 6.88
N PRO A 185 3.17 -0.89 6.71
CA PRO A 185 4.59 -1.19 6.70
C PRO A 185 5.05 -1.91 7.97
N PRO A 186 5.98 -2.88 7.86
CA PRO A 186 6.66 -3.45 9.02
C PRO A 186 7.35 -2.39 9.86
N ILE A 187 7.19 -2.49 11.17
CA ILE A 187 7.80 -1.61 12.16
C ILE A 187 9.04 -2.31 12.71
N TYR A 188 10.19 -1.63 12.63
CA TYR A 188 11.42 -2.13 13.25
C TYR A 188 11.34 -2.03 14.78
N THR A 189 11.65 -3.12 15.47
CA THR A 189 11.92 -3.15 16.91
C THR A 189 13.21 -3.92 17.16
N GLU A 190 13.78 -3.85 18.37
CA GLU A 190 14.95 -4.66 18.73
C GLU A 190 14.64 -6.16 18.77
N ASP A 191 13.35 -6.52 18.93
CA ASP A 191 12.88 -7.91 18.99
C ASP A 191 12.52 -8.52 17.63
N GLY A 192 12.32 -7.70 16.59
CA GLY A 192 11.78 -8.18 15.32
C GLY A 192 11.18 -7.11 14.43
N TRP A 193 10.69 -7.53 13.28
CA TRP A 193 9.76 -6.76 12.46
C TRP A 193 8.33 -6.98 12.97
N LEU A 194 7.79 -5.98 13.66
CA LEU A 194 6.41 -5.96 14.11
C LEU A 194 5.50 -5.61 12.91
N ILE A 195 4.57 -6.51 12.60
CA ILE A 195 3.61 -6.36 11.51
C ILE A 195 2.21 -6.40 12.10
N ILE A 196 1.44 -5.33 11.87
CA ILE A 196 0.02 -5.33 12.15
C ILE A 196 -0.70 -6.04 11.01
N THR A 197 -1.56 -6.97 11.37
CA THR A 197 -2.34 -7.77 10.42
C THR A 197 -3.82 -7.51 10.60
N HIS A 198 -4.60 -7.78 9.57
CA HIS A 198 -6.03 -8.00 9.69
C HIS A 198 -6.33 -9.47 9.37
N GLY A 199 -7.29 -10.03 10.09
CA GLY A 199 -7.80 -11.38 9.91
C GLY A 199 -9.31 -11.36 9.72
N VAL A 200 -9.82 -12.29 8.91
CA VAL A 200 -11.26 -12.44 8.66
C VAL A 200 -11.74 -13.76 9.25
N GLY A 201 -12.58 -13.65 10.27
CA GLY A 201 -13.18 -14.78 10.96
C GLY A 201 -14.59 -15.12 10.47
N PRO A 202 -15.32 -15.96 11.23
CA PRO A 202 -16.72 -16.29 10.97
C PRO A 202 -17.58 -15.03 10.81
N MET A 203 -18.63 -15.14 9.99
CA MET A 203 -19.54 -14.03 9.67
C MET A 203 -18.84 -12.80 9.08
N ARG A 204 -17.69 -13.00 8.41
CA ARG A 204 -16.85 -11.94 7.82
C ARG A 204 -16.43 -10.88 8.83
N ARG A 205 -16.16 -11.27 10.08
CA ARG A 205 -15.65 -10.34 11.10
C ARG A 205 -14.19 -10.00 10.83
N TYR A 206 -13.90 -8.77 10.43
CA TYR A 206 -12.53 -8.26 10.27
C TYR A 206 -12.02 -7.76 11.62
N SER A 207 -10.89 -8.31 12.04
CA SER A 207 -10.24 -7.95 13.30
C SER A 207 -8.76 -7.67 13.04
N LEU A 208 -8.13 -6.84 13.86
CA LEU A 208 -6.70 -6.57 13.79
C LEU A 208 -5.93 -7.49 14.73
N GLY A 209 -4.75 -7.91 14.30
CA GLY A 209 -3.78 -8.66 15.10
C GLY A 209 -2.37 -8.14 14.89
N ALA A 210 -1.41 -8.87 15.45
CA ALA A 210 0.00 -8.56 15.33
C ALA A 210 0.82 -9.84 15.15
N ALA A 211 1.90 -9.72 14.39
CA ALA A 211 2.89 -10.75 14.17
C ALA A 211 4.29 -10.14 14.27
N LEU A 212 5.24 -10.94 14.73
CA LEU A 212 6.65 -10.58 14.87
C LEU A 212 7.47 -11.51 13.97
N PHE A 213 8.27 -10.92 13.10
CA PHE A 213 9.16 -11.64 12.20
C PHE A 213 10.63 -11.36 12.54
N ASP A 214 11.52 -12.30 12.24
CA ASP A 214 12.95 -12.19 12.54
C ASP A 214 13.61 -11.02 11.79
N LEU A 215 14.51 -10.28 12.47
CA LEU A 215 15.17 -9.10 11.91
C LEU A 215 16.09 -9.41 10.73
N GLU A 216 16.82 -10.53 10.82
CA GLU A 216 17.82 -10.96 9.85
C GLU A 216 17.18 -11.75 8.70
N ASP A 217 16.11 -12.46 8.99
CA ASP A 217 15.35 -13.25 8.04
C ASP A 217 13.84 -13.00 8.19
N PRO A 218 13.30 -11.94 7.57
CA PRO A 218 11.89 -11.57 7.64
C PRO A 218 10.92 -12.62 7.08
N SER A 219 11.42 -13.72 6.50
CA SER A 219 10.57 -14.86 6.12
C SER A 219 10.17 -15.73 7.32
N LYS A 220 10.86 -15.59 8.46
CA LYS A 220 10.61 -16.36 9.67
C LYS A 220 9.68 -15.64 10.61
N LEU A 221 8.50 -16.20 10.80
CA LEU A 221 7.57 -15.81 11.83
C LEU A 221 8.07 -16.31 13.20
N ILE A 222 8.32 -15.40 14.13
CA ILE A 222 8.83 -15.72 15.48
C ILE A 222 7.79 -15.50 16.59
N GLY A 223 6.69 -14.83 16.29
CA GLY A 223 5.55 -14.66 17.19
C GLY A 223 4.30 -14.16 16.47
N ARG A 224 3.11 -14.54 16.93
CA ARG A 224 1.82 -14.05 16.41
C ARG A 224 0.74 -14.16 17.48
N LEU A 225 -0.20 -13.23 17.52
CA LEU A 225 -1.27 -13.26 18.52
C LEU A 225 -2.28 -14.38 18.22
N LYS A 226 -2.61 -15.17 19.25
CA LYS A 226 -3.66 -16.21 19.21
C LYS A 226 -5.08 -15.64 19.18
N GLN A 227 -5.25 -14.44 19.74
CA GLN A 227 -6.51 -13.70 19.76
C GLN A 227 -6.32 -12.35 19.05
N PRO A 228 -7.40 -11.74 18.54
CA PRO A 228 -7.31 -10.41 17.96
C PRO A 228 -6.76 -9.38 18.96
N LEU A 229 -5.93 -8.47 18.46
CA LEU A 229 -5.53 -7.26 19.18
C LEU A 229 -6.71 -6.29 19.30
N LEU A 230 -7.48 -6.15 18.22
CA LEU A 230 -8.68 -5.31 18.17
C LEU A 230 -9.75 -6.02 17.36
N SER A 231 -10.98 -6.02 17.87
CA SER A 231 -12.16 -6.54 17.18
C SER A 231 -13.27 -5.50 17.23
N PRO A 232 -14.18 -5.46 16.24
CA PRO A 232 -15.28 -4.51 16.25
C PRO A 232 -16.15 -4.72 17.50
N LEU A 233 -16.35 -3.65 18.26
CA LEU A 233 -17.31 -3.56 19.37
C LEU A 233 -18.74 -3.58 18.82
N GLU A 234 -19.76 -3.85 19.66
CA GLU A 234 -21.15 -3.89 19.19
C GLU A 234 -21.61 -2.58 18.54
N GLU A 235 -21.21 -1.45 19.11
CA GLU A 235 -21.49 -0.09 18.60
C GLU A 235 -20.75 0.22 17.29
N GLU A 236 -19.67 -0.50 17.00
CA GLU A 236 -18.82 -0.32 15.82
C GLU A 236 -19.28 -1.21 14.63
N ARG A 237 -20.34 -2.01 14.79
CA ARG A 237 -20.82 -2.96 13.76
C ARG A 237 -21.73 -2.35 12.71
N GLU A 238 -22.24 -1.14 12.92
CA GLU A 238 -23.09 -0.46 11.95
C GLU A 238 -22.27 0.40 10.99
N GLY A 239 -22.53 0.29 9.69
CA GLY A 239 -21.85 1.06 8.65
C GLY A 239 -21.98 0.43 7.26
N TYR A 240 -21.19 0.90 6.30
CA TYR A 240 -21.25 0.44 4.91
C TYR A 240 -20.82 -1.03 4.77
N VAL A 241 -19.78 -1.43 5.52
CA VAL A 241 -19.39 -2.83 5.67
C VAL A 241 -19.41 -3.21 7.15
N PRO A 242 -20.44 -3.91 7.63
CA PRO A 242 -20.58 -4.21 9.06
C PRO A 242 -19.52 -5.21 9.55
N ASN A 243 -19.23 -5.18 10.85
CA ASN A 243 -18.25 -6.05 11.54
C ASN A 243 -16.81 -5.87 11.06
N VAL A 244 -16.39 -4.64 10.75
CA VAL A 244 -15.05 -4.35 10.25
C VAL A 244 -14.32 -3.34 11.12
N VAL A 245 -13.14 -3.73 11.60
CA VAL A 245 -12.04 -2.80 11.89
C VAL A 245 -10.88 -3.05 10.93
N TYR A 246 -10.31 -1.98 10.40
CA TYR A 246 -9.25 -2.08 9.39
C TYR A 246 -8.19 -1.00 9.57
N SER A 247 -6.92 -1.32 9.35
CA SER A 247 -5.83 -0.34 9.42
C SER A 247 -4.94 -0.39 8.19
N CYS A 248 -4.38 0.75 7.83
CA CYS A 248 -3.38 0.90 6.76
C CYS A 248 -1.96 1.21 7.28
N GLY A 249 -1.78 1.28 8.60
CA GLY A 249 -0.51 1.65 9.20
C GLY A 249 -0.62 1.91 10.70
N ALA A 250 0.51 1.81 11.37
CA ALA A 250 0.66 2.15 12.77
C ALA A 250 1.99 2.87 12.97
N LEU A 251 2.11 3.61 14.07
CA LEU A 251 3.33 4.32 14.43
C LEU A 251 3.70 4.03 15.87
N VAL A 252 4.99 4.00 16.16
CA VAL A 252 5.49 3.89 17.54
C VAL A 252 5.83 5.28 18.05
N HIS A 253 5.32 5.62 19.23
CA HIS A 253 5.59 6.89 19.89
C HIS A 253 5.69 6.68 21.41
N HIS A 254 6.82 7.05 22.02
CA HIS A 254 7.09 6.91 23.46
C HIS A 254 6.67 5.54 24.04
N ASN A 255 7.18 4.45 23.47
CA ASN A 255 6.86 3.06 23.86
C ASN A 255 5.40 2.64 23.68
N ASN A 256 4.59 3.42 22.95
CA ASN A 256 3.24 3.04 22.59
C ASN A 256 3.14 2.78 21.09
N LEU A 257 2.44 1.73 20.72
CA LEU A 257 1.93 1.54 19.37
C LEU A 257 0.63 2.33 19.24
N ILE A 258 0.67 3.41 18.46
CA ILE A 258 -0.52 4.16 18.06
C ILE A 258 -1.05 3.53 16.77
N LEU A 259 -2.27 3.01 16.84
CA LEU A 259 -2.91 2.25 15.78
C LEU A 259 -4.17 2.97 15.28
N PRO A 260 -4.06 3.83 14.25
CA PRO A 260 -5.22 4.33 13.53
C PRO A 260 -5.96 3.19 12.84
N TYR A 261 -7.29 3.19 12.96
CA TYR A 261 -8.14 2.19 12.31
C TYR A 261 -9.46 2.80 11.84
N ALA A 262 -9.94 2.31 10.70
CA ALA A 262 -11.27 2.58 10.18
C ALA A 262 -12.28 1.60 10.79
N VAL A 263 -13.50 2.08 10.97
CA VAL A 263 -14.65 1.33 11.49
C VAL A 263 -15.74 1.31 10.43
N SER A 264 -16.15 0.10 10.06
CA SER A 264 -17.26 -0.20 9.15
C SER A 264 -17.28 0.63 7.85
N ASP A 265 -16.09 0.92 7.31
CA ASP A 265 -15.83 1.75 6.12
C ASP A 265 -16.55 3.12 6.13
N TYR A 266 -16.75 3.69 7.31
CA TYR A 266 -17.50 4.94 7.49
C TYR A 266 -16.77 5.98 8.35
N ALA A 267 -16.09 5.55 9.40
CA ALA A 267 -15.40 6.43 10.33
C ALA A 267 -13.96 5.95 10.58
N SER A 268 -13.16 6.79 11.23
CA SER A 268 -11.81 6.43 11.69
C SER A 268 -11.63 6.81 13.15
N SER A 269 -10.87 5.99 13.88
CA SER A 269 -10.46 6.19 15.27
C SER A 269 -9.02 5.72 15.42
N TYR A 270 -8.53 5.64 16.66
CA TYR A 270 -7.23 5.06 16.97
C TYR A 270 -7.24 4.32 18.30
N ALA A 271 -6.39 3.31 18.42
CA ALA A 271 -6.08 2.62 19.66
C ALA A 271 -4.64 2.93 20.08
N VAL A 272 -4.38 2.82 21.38
CA VAL A 272 -3.04 2.94 21.97
C VAL A 272 -2.75 1.62 22.69
N VAL A 273 -1.64 0.98 22.33
CA VAL A 273 -1.22 -0.30 22.90
C VAL A 273 0.19 -0.14 23.47
N ASP A 274 0.42 -0.63 24.68
CA ASP A 274 1.77 -0.68 25.24
C ASP A 274 2.65 -1.62 24.39
N LEU A 275 3.73 -1.08 23.82
CA LEU A 275 4.58 -1.82 22.90
C LEU A 275 5.35 -2.94 23.61
N GLY A 276 5.76 -2.70 24.86
CA GLY A 276 6.52 -3.67 25.65
C GLY A 276 5.68 -4.91 25.98
N GLU A 277 4.45 -4.70 26.44
CA GLU A 277 3.49 -5.78 26.70
C GLU A 277 3.13 -6.57 25.44
N LEU A 278 2.95 -5.86 24.31
CA LEU A 278 2.67 -6.50 23.03
C LEU A 278 3.83 -7.39 22.57
N LEU A 279 5.06 -6.87 22.59
CA LEU A 279 6.26 -7.62 22.20
C LEU A 279 6.53 -8.79 23.16
N TYR A 280 6.34 -8.58 24.47
CA TYR A 280 6.42 -9.65 25.46
C TYR A 280 5.43 -10.78 25.16
N THR A 281 4.17 -10.43 24.88
CA THR A 281 3.13 -11.41 24.55
C THR A 281 3.48 -12.19 23.28
N LEU A 282 3.88 -11.49 22.20
CA LEU A 282 4.27 -12.11 20.93
C LEU A 282 5.42 -13.12 21.07
N LYS A 283 6.35 -12.90 21.99
CA LYS A 283 7.51 -13.77 22.21
C LYS A 283 7.24 -14.96 23.14
N ASN A 284 6.29 -14.83 24.06
CA ASN A 284 6.09 -15.80 25.15
C ASN A 284 4.80 -16.62 25.03
N ASP A 285 3.83 -16.21 24.22
CA ASP A 285 2.56 -16.92 24.05
C ASP A 285 2.65 -18.02 22.97
N GLN A 286 3.74 -18.81 22.96
CA GLN A 286 3.92 -19.97 22.07
C GLN A 286 3.10 -21.17 22.54
#